data_AF-A0A1X7HHZ0-F1
#
_entry.id   AF-A0A1X7HHZ0-F1
#
_cell.length_a   1.000
_cell.length_b   1.000
_cell.length_c   1.000
_cell.angle_alpha   90.00
_cell.angle_beta   90.00
_cell.angle_gamma   90.00
#
_symmetry.space_group_name_H-M   'P 1'
#
loop_
_entity.id
_entity.type
_entity.pdbx_description
1 polymer ?
#
loop_
_entity_poly.entity_id
_entity_poly.type
_entity_poly.pdbx_seq_one_letter_code
_entity_poly.pdbx_strand_id
1 'polypeptide(L)'
;MIVANPSRSAAPFRHLAACLSLAAAILAPLLASAPAAALTPPETAAKQAYLVDLTSGDVLLDKNGETRMAPSSMTKMMTAYLTYDALVHKRTTLDTSFPVSQTAWKMGGSRMFLKLGSQVRVEDLLRGLLIDSGNDAAVALAEGLAGSQSAFAALMNAKARELGMTDTHFMNASGWPDPGHYTTARDLAILATHLIRDFPQFYHYESERTFTWNGIRQGNRNPLLYHPVSVDGIKTGHTEVGGYGLTASGERNGRRLVLVVNGLPSPQSRNDEPTRLLDWAWNGFKLYPLLHKGELVEQAPVWMGAEDSVPVTVADDVTVTMAPADRSSLHVVATLAEPLPSPVHRGDVVGKLRIDYDGAVRRTVDLVAGADVPASSGLTALGQRLGQLLP
;
A
#
# COMPACT_ATOMS: atom_id res chain seq x y z
N MET A 1 -20.95 -19.68 -14.37
CA MET A 1 -21.47 -20.63 -15.38
C MET A 1 -22.92 -20.93 -15.00
N ILE A 2 -23.86 -20.27 -15.67
CA ILE A 2 -25.31 -20.45 -15.42
C ILE A 2 -25.77 -21.57 -16.34
N VAL A 3 -26.37 -22.62 -15.79
CA VAL A 3 -27.07 -23.64 -16.58
C VAL A 3 -28.43 -23.90 -15.94
N ALA A 4 -29.48 -23.68 -16.72
CA ALA A 4 -30.86 -24.02 -16.41
C ALA A 4 -31.25 -25.36 -17.06
N ASN A 5 -32.07 -26.11 -16.34
CA ASN A 5 -32.63 -27.42 -16.69
C ASN A 5 -33.76 -27.30 -17.73
N PRO A 6 -34.17 -28.39 -18.40
CA PRO A 6 -35.55 -28.82 -18.19
C PRO A 6 -35.83 -30.34 -18.19
N SER A 7 -36.99 -30.64 -17.61
CA SER A 7 -37.62 -31.89 -17.22
C SER A 7 -38.39 -32.65 -18.33
N ARG A 8 -38.72 -33.94 -18.06
CA ARG A 8 -40.05 -34.62 -18.17
C ARG A 8 -39.92 -36.17 -18.04
N SER A 9 -40.60 -36.80 -17.04
CA SER A 9 -41.84 -37.65 -17.14
C SER A 9 -41.68 -39.03 -17.81
N ALA A 10 -42.25 -40.19 -17.44
CA ALA A 10 -42.86 -40.80 -16.24
C ALA A 10 -43.22 -42.28 -16.59
N ALA A 11 -42.89 -43.24 -15.69
CA ALA A 11 -43.56 -44.54 -15.37
C ALA A 11 -43.83 -45.65 -16.44
N PRO A 12 -44.30 -46.87 -16.07
CA PRO A 12 -43.75 -47.86 -15.11
C PRO A 12 -43.79 -49.33 -15.64
N PHE A 13 -43.00 -50.29 -15.13
CA PHE A 13 -43.38 -51.73 -15.13
C PHE A 13 -42.63 -52.51 -14.03
N ARG A 14 -43.35 -53.42 -13.36
CA ARG A 14 -42.91 -54.26 -12.23
C ARG A 14 -42.68 -55.72 -12.67
N HIS A 15 -41.93 -56.44 -11.82
CA HIS A 15 -41.77 -57.91 -11.66
C HIS A 15 -40.66 -58.55 -12.53
N LEU A 16 -39.84 -59.50 -12.06
CA LEU A 16 -39.43 -60.03 -10.75
C LEU A 16 -38.23 -60.97 -11.03
N ALA A 17 -37.36 -61.18 -10.03
CA ALA A 17 -36.45 -62.32 -9.84
C ALA A 17 -35.15 -62.42 -10.67
N ALA A 18 -34.01 -62.32 -9.99
CA ALA A 18 -33.06 -63.43 -9.82
C ALA A 18 -31.89 -63.00 -8.92
N CYS A 19 -31.58 -63.87 -7.95
CA CYS A 19 -30.56 -63.69 -6.93
C CYS A 19 -29.12 -63.86 -7.45
N LEU A 20 -28.18 -63.40 -6.61
CA LEU A 20 -26.73 -63.62 -6.61
C LEU A 20 -25.91 -62.86 -7.66
N SER A 21 -25.32 -61.72 -7.25
CA SER A 21 -23.87 -61.48 -7.40
C SER A 21 -23.42 -60.22 -6.62
N LEU A 22 -22.38 -60.40 -5.81
CA LEU A 22 -21.41 -59.39 -5.35
C LEU A 22 -21.93 -58.12 -4.66
N ALA A 23 -22.12 -58.21 -3.34
CA ALA A 23 -22.01 -57.04 -2.47
C ALA A 23 -20.53 -56.66 -2.29
N ALA A 24 -19.92 -56.09 -3.33
CA ALA A 24 -18.74 -55.25 -3.20
C ALA A 24 -19.22 -53.79 -3.24
N ALA A 25 -19.81 -53.35 -2.13
CA ALA A 25 -20.17 -51.95 -1.97
C ALA A 25 -18.88 -51.13 -1.95
N ILE A 26 -18.71 -50.35 -3.00
CA ILE A 26 -17.67 -49.37 -3.23
C ILE A 26 -17.64 -48.44 -2.02
N LEU A 27 -16.70 -48.68 -1.11
CA LEU A 27 -16.32 -47.73 -0.06
C LEU A 27 -15.48 -46.65 -0.74
N ALA A 28 -16.13 -45.75 -1.49
CA ALA A 28 -15.50 -44.51 -1.89
C ALA A 28 -15.18 -43.75 -0.60
N PRO A 29 -13.90 -43.43 -0.30
CA PRO A 29 -13.63 -42.52 0.79
C PRO A 29 -14.29 -41.20 0.41
N LEU A 30 -15.25 -40.76 1.22
CA LEU A 30 -15.63 -39.37 1.30
C LEU A 30 -14.34 -38.65 1.73
N LEU A 31 -13.51 -38.26 0.77
CA LEU A 31 -12.52 -37.22 0.97
C LEU A 31 -13.34 -35.96 1.22
N ALA A 32 -13.76 -35.77 2.48
CA ALA A 32 -14.15 -34.47 2.97
C ALA A 32 -12.97 -33.56 2.64
N SER A 33 -13.14 -32.74 1.61
CA SER A 33 -12.26 -31.63 1.30
C SER A 33 -12.17 -30.83 2.58
N ALA A 34 -11.06 -31.01 3.31
CA ALA A 34 -10.77 -30.20 4.48
C ALA A 34 -10.91 -28.74 4.04
N PRO A 35 -11.63 -27.89 4.79
CA PRO A 35 -11.71 -26.48 4.45
C PRO A 35 -10.27 -25.99 4.25
N ALA A 36 -10.00 -25.39 3.10
CA ALA A 36 -8.68 -24.84 2.81
C ALA A 36 -8.34 -23.93 3.99
N ALA A 37 -7.29 -24.28 4.74
CA ALA A 37 -6.94 -23.54 5.93
C ALA A 37 -6.64 -22.09 5.52
N ALA A 38 -7.44 -21.15 6.02
CA ALA A 38 -7.22 -19.72 5.80
C ALA A 38 -5.78 -19.39 6.23
N LEU A 39 -5.09 -18.56 5.43
CA LEU A 39 -3.72 -18.17 5.71
C LEU A 39 -3.71 -17.26 6.94
N THR A 40 -3.52 -17.85 8.12
CA THR A 40 -3.50 -17.10 9.37
C THR A 40 -2.23 -16.24 9.41
N PRO A 41 -2.34 -14.94 9.73
CA PRO A 41 -1.16 -14.11 9.88
C PRO A 41 -0.22 -14.69 10.95
N PRO A 42 1.09 -14.77 10.67
CA PRO A 42 2.02 -15.33 11.63
C PRO A 42 2.13 -14.44 12.87
N GLU A 43 2.16 -15.04 14.04
CA GLU A 43 2.52 -14.33 15.26
C GLU A 43 3.90 -13.69 15.13
N THR A 44 4.06 -12.48 15.68
CA THR A 44 5.32 -11.72 15.64
C THR A 44 5.64 -11.10 17.00
N ALA A 45 6.93 -11.06 17.31
CA ALA A 45 7.44 -10.37 18.50
C ALA A 45 7.31 -8.83 18.41
N ALA A 46 7.03 -8.28 17.22
CA ALA A 46 6.82 -6.85 17.06
C ALA A 46 5.55 -6.39 17.80
N LYS A 47 5.62 -5.22 18.44
CA LYS A 47 4.45 -4.59 19.07
C LYS A 47 3.51 -4.04 18.00
N GLN A 48 4.07 -3.48 16.93
CA GLN A 48 3.35 -3.03 15.75
C GLN A 48 3.91 -3.73 14.51
N ALA A 49 3.04 -4.21 13.63
CA ALA A 49 3.41 -4.72 12.32
C ALA A 49 2.33 -4.35 11.30
N TYR A 50 2.73 -3.82 10.15
CA TYR A 50 1.81 -3.45 9.07
C TYR A 50 2.44 -3.82 7.74
N LEU A 51 1.81 -4.71 6.97
CA LEU A 51 2.30 -5.15 5.66
C LEU A 51 1.23 -4.87 4.61
N VAL A 52 1.62 -4.11 3.58
CA VAL A 52 0.76 -3.73 2.46
C VAL A 52 1.39 -4.15 1.14
N ASP A 53 0.56 -4.61 0.21
CA ASP A 53 0.92 -4.77 -1.18
C ASP A 53 0.67 -3.47 -1.93
N LEU A 54 1.72 -2.80 -2.40
CA LEU A 54 1.56 -1.54 -3.12
C LEU A 54 1.00 -1.73 -4.53
N THR A 55 0.99 -2.95 -5.05
CA THR A 55 0.50 -3.26 -6.39
C THR A 55 -1.02 -3.26 -6.40
N SER A 56 -1.63 -3.93 -5.41
CA SER A 56 -3.09 -3.98 -5.27
C SER A 56 -3.66 -2.96 -4.29
N GLY A 57 -2.87 -2.51 -3.31
CA GLY A 57 -3.33 -1.69 -2.18
C GLY A 57 -3.86 -2.51 -0.99
N ASP A 58 -3.80 -3.85 -1.05
CA ASP A 58 -4.33 -4.71 0.01
C ASP A 58 -3.40 -4.78 1.21
N VAL A 59 -3.98 -4.71 2.41
CA VAL A 59 -3.30 -4.93 3.68
C VAL A 59 -3.26 -6.43 3.97
N LEU A 60 -2.07 -7.00 4.06
CA LEU A 60 -1.87 -8.43 4.26
C LEU A 60 -1.64 -8.78 5.73
N LEU A 61 -1.11 -7.84 6.51
CA LEU A 61 -0.92 -7.97 7.95
C LEU A 61 -1.21 -6.61 8.60
N ASP A 62 -2.06 -6.60 9.61
CA ASP A 62 -2.26 -5.46 10.51
C ASP A 62 -2.25 -5.94 11.95
N LYS A 63 -1.18 -5.60 12.67
CA LYS A 63 -1.05 -5.76 14.11
C LYS A 63 -0.77 -4.38 14.70
N ASN A 64 -1.79 -3.81 15.33
CA ASN A 64 -1.70 -2.49 15.96
C ASN A 64 -1.23 -1.39 14.98
N GLY A 65 -1.64 -1.47 13.71
CA GLY A 65 -1.19 -0.58 12.64
C GLY A 65 -1.46 0.90 12.90
N GLU A 66 -2.55 1.21 13.59
CA GLU A 66 -2.98 2.57 13.96
C GLU A 66 -2.55 2.98 15.39
N THR A 67 -1.87 2.10 16.13
CA THR A 67 -1.40 2.43 17.47
C THR A 67 -0.18 3.36 17.39
N ARG A 68 -0.24 4.49 18.09
CA ARG A 68 0.86 5.45 18.18
C ARG A 68 2.12 4.81 18.76
N MET A 69 3.26 5.12 18.15
CA MET A 69 4.57 4.61 18.52
C MET A 69 5.64 5.66 18.28
N ALA A 70 6.76 5.55 19.00
CA ALA A 70 7.94 6.36 18.71
C ALA A 70 8.59 5.88 17.39
N PRO A 71 8.68 6.72 16.34
CA PRO A 71 9.27 6.32 15.06
C PRO A 71 10.77 6.06 15.14
N SER A 72 11.45 6.67 16.12
CA SER A 72 12.91 6.75 16.14
C SER A 72 13.43 7.26 14.79
N SER A 73 14.55 6.73 14.29
CA SER A 73 15.12 7.11 12.99
C SER A 73 14.26 6.81 11.76
N MET A 74 13.13 6.11 11.85
CA MET A 74 12.18 6.00 10.72
C MET A 74 11.59 7.37 10.35
N THR A 75 11.63 8.35 11.28
CA THR A 75 11.33 9.77 11.00
C THR A 75 12.10 10.33 9.80
N LYS A 76 13.33 9.86 9.58
CA LYS A 76 14.19 10.35 8.50
C LYS A 76 13.62 10.09 7.11
N MET A 77 12.66 9.18 6.98
CA MET A 77 11.87 9.01 5.76
C MET A 77 11.14 10.30 5.37
N MET A 78 10.57 11.03 6.33
CA MET A 78 9.88 12.30 6.05
C MET A 78 10.89 13.41 5.71
N THR A 79 12.07 13.39 6.36
CA THR A 79 13.17 14.30 6.02
C THR A 79 13.67 14.06 4.60
N ALA A 80 13.81 12.80 4.19
CA ALA A 80 14.14 12.42 2.81
C ALA A 80 13.03 12.85 1.85
N TYR A 81 11.75 12.59 2.18
CA TYR A 81 10.60 12.99 1.37
C TYR A 81 10.60 14.50 1.07
N LEU A 82 10.76 15.34 2.08
CA LEU A 82 10.82 16.80 1.88
C LEU A 82 12.07 17.26 1.12
N THR A 83 13.18 16.54 1.27
CA THR A 83 14.40 16.81 0.49
C THR A 83 14.18 16.47 -0.99
N TYR A 84 13.57 15.32 -1.30
CA TYR A 84 13.19 14.93 -2.65
C TYR A 84 12.18 15.90 -3.28
N ASP A 85 11.17 16.32 -2.50
CA ASP A 85 10.20 17.32 -2.93
C ASP A 85 10.88 18.65 -3.30
N ALA A 86 11.85 19.09 -2.49
CA ALA A 86 12.63 20.29 -2.78
C ALA A 86 13.51 20.15 -4.03
N LEU A 87 14.05 18.95 -4.30
CA LEU A 87 14.82 18.65 -5.50
C LEU A 87 13.94 18.65 -6.76
N VAL A 88 12.78 18.00 -6.73
CA VAL A 88 11.82 17.97 -7.87
C VAL A 88 11.34 19.38 -8.21
N HIS A 89 11.02 20.17 -7.20
CA HIS A 89 10.56 21.55 -7.36
C HIS A 89 11.70 22.57 -7.53
N LYS A 90 12.95 22.11 -7.70
CA LYS A 90 14.14 22.95 -7.93
C LYS A 90 14.37 24.04 -6.88
N ARG A 91 13.89 23.83 -5.64
CA ARG A 91 14.19 24.70 -4.49
C ARG A 91 15.62 24.49 -3.97
N THR A 92 16.20 23.33 -4.29
CA THR A 92 17.61 23.01 -4.10
C THR A 92 18.07 22.07 -5.22
N THR A 93 19.37 21.79 -5.28
CA THR A 93 19.95 20.79 -6.17
C THR A 93 20.83 19.82 -5.36
N LEU A 94 21.18 18.67 -5.93
CA LEU A 94 22.11 17.73 -5.30
C LEU A 94 23.49 18.36 -4.99
N ASP A 95 23.90 19.36 -5.79
CA ASP A 95 25.17 20.09 -5.65
C ASP A 95 25.11 21.27 -4.68
N THR A 96 23.90 21.72 -4.32
CA THR A 96 23.73 22.79 -3.33
C THR A 96 24.38 22.36 -2.03
N SER A 97 25.18 23.24 -1.43
CA SER A 97 25.83 22.97 -0.16
C SER A 97 25.11 23.67 0.99
N PHE A 98 24.90 22.95 2.09
CA PHE A 98 24.36 23.50 3.32
C PHE A 98 25.44 23.62 4.40
N PRO A 99 25.42 24.72 5.17
CA PRO A 99 26.36 24.90 6.27
C PRO A 99 26.03 23.98 7.43
N VAL A 100 27.06 23.39 8.03
CA VAL A 100 26.91 22.57 9.25
C VAL A 100 26.88 23.49 10.47
N SER A 101 25.73 23.60 11.11
CA SER A 101 25.55 24.40 12.32
C SER A 101 26.14 23.76 13.57
N GLN A 102 26.23 24.53 14.65
CA GLN A 102 26.60 24.01 15.98
C GLN A 102 25.57 22.99 16.49
N THR A 103 24.29 23.17 16.15
CA THR A 103 23.21 22.23 16.50
C THR A 103 23.42 20.89 15.82
N ALA A 104 23.64 20.89 14.50
CA ALA A 104 23.91 19.67 13.73
C ALA A 104 25.16 18.94 14.27
N TRP A 105 26.26 19.67 14.48
CA TRP A 105 27.52 19.10 14.97
C TRP A 105 27.41 18.47 16.37
N LYS A 106 26.59 19.05 17.25
CA LYS A 106 26.38 18.56 18.63
C LYS A 106 25.45 17.33 18.72
N MET A 107 24.81 16.92 17.64
CA MET A 107 23.91 15.77 17.68
C MET A 107 24.63 14.51 18.20
N GLY A 108 23.90 13.71 18.97
CA GLY A 108 24.36 12.39 19.45
C GLY A 108 23.87 11.26 18.54
N GLY A 109 24.07 10.02 18.98
CA GLY A 109 23.60 8.83 18.27
C GLY A 109 24.34 8.57 16.95
N SER A 110 23.61 8.10 15.94
CA SER A 110 24.17 7.86 14.60
C SER A 110 24.51 9.19 13.91
N ARG A 111 25.70 9.27 13.31
CA ARG A 111 26.25 10.49 12.72
C ARG A 111 27.03 10.21 11.44
N MET A 112 27.04 11.21 10.56
CA MET A 112 27.94 11.31 9.42
C MET A 112 29.30 11.92 9.83
N PHE A 113 29.41 12.46 11.05
CA PHE A 113 30.60 13.14 11.58
C PHE A 113 30.91 14.43 10.82
N LEU A 114 29.87 15.23 10.57
CA LEU A 114 29.98 16.54 9.94
C LEU A 114 30.88 17.48 10.76
N LYS A 115 31.68 18.31 10.09
CA LYS A 115 32.56 19.30 10.76
C LYS A 115 31.82 20.62 10.91
N LEU A 116 31.84 21.21 12.10
CA LEU A 116 31.24 22.52 12.36
C LEU A 116 31.74 23.59 11.35
N GLY A 117 30.82 24.33 10.74
CA GLY A 117 31.11 25.38 9.78
C GLY A 117 31.48 24.91 8.37
N SER A 118 31.61 23.60 8.15
CA SER A 118 31.81 23.06 6.79
C SER A 118 30.57 23.21 5.93
N GLN A 119 30.76 23.15 4.62
CA GLN A 119 29.71 23.16 3.60
C GLN A 119 29.61 21.76 3.01
N VAL A 120 28.41 21.17 3.01
CA VAL A 120 28.21 19.77 2.57
C VAL A 120 27.09 19.72 1.56
N ARG A 121 27.34 19.03 0.43
CA ARG A 121 26.38 18.88 -0.66
C ARG A 121 25.13 18.15 -0.18
N VAL A 122 23.96 18.52 -0.70
CA VAL A 122 22.68 17.87 -0.40
C VAL A 122 22.75 16.37 -0.67
N GLU A 123 23.40 15.94 -1.75
CA GLU A 123 23.59 14.52 -2.06
C GLU A 123 24.31 13.76 -0.94
N ASP A 124 25.39 14.34 -0.41
CA ASP A 124 26.19 13.70 0.63
C ASP A 124 25.42 13.67 1.96
N LEU A 125 24.70 14.75 2.29
CA LEU A 125 23.81 14.79 3.45
C LEU A 125 22.69 13.75 3.34
N LEU A 126 22.11 13.57 2.15
CA LEU A 126 21.07 12.58 1.89
C LEU A 126 21.61 11.15 2.05
N ARG A 127 22.77 10.84 1.47
CA ARG A 127 23.42 9.54 1.67
C ARG A 127 23.73 9.28 3.15
N GLY A 128 24.25 10.27 3.87
CA GLY A 128 24.48 10.17 5.32
C GLY A 128 23.19 9.99 6.13
N LEU A 129 22.08 10.64 5.72
CA LEU A 129 20.76 10.50 6.33
C LEU A 129 20.22 9.06 6.18
N LEU A 130 20.34 8.48 4.99
CA LEU A 130 19.68 7.21 4.65
C LEU A 130 20.51 5.99 5.09
N ILE A 131 21.80 5.99 4.75
CA ILE A 131 22.71 4.85 4.92
C ILE A 131 23.18 4.79 6.37
N ASP A 132 23.75 5.88 6.87
CA ASP A 132 24.37 5.93 8.20
C ASP A 132 23.36 6.30 9.28
N SER A 133 22.18 6.76 8.87
CA SER A 133 21.14 7.28 9.75
C SER A 133 21.59 8.52 10.53
N GLY A 134 22.43 9.36 9.92
CA GLY A 134 23.07 10.52 10.53
C GLY A 134 22.06 11.55 11.06
N ASN A 135 22.10 11.82 12.36
CA ASN A 135 21.29 12.86 13.00
C ASN A 135 21.80 14.26 12.65
N ASP A 136 23.12 14.43 12.57
CA ASP A 136 23.79 15.64 12.10
C ASP A 136 23.38 15.99 10.67
N ALA A 137 23.34 15.00 9.77
CA ALA A 137 22.85 15.18 8.40
C ALA A 137 21.36 15.58 8.35
N ALA A 138 20.52 14.96 9.19
CA ALA A 138 19.10 15.32 9.29
C ALA A 138 18.90 16.78 9.72
N VAL A 139 19.66 17.25 10.71
CA VAL A 139 19.59 18.64 11.18
C VAL A 139 20.10 19.60 10.11
N ALA A 140 21.22 19.28 9.44
CA ALA A 140 21.77 20.12 8.39
C ALA A 140 20.82 20.25 7.19
N LEU A 141 20.16 19.17 6.76
CA LEU A 141 19.11 19.23 5.74
C LEU A 141 17.92 20.08 6.18
N ALA A 142 17.47 19.90 7.42
CA ALA A 142 16.34 20.65 7.96
C ALA A 142 16.61 22.16 8.01
N GLU A 143 17.77 22.55 8.54
CA GLU A 143 18.20 23.95 8.63
C GLU A 143 18.48 24.54 7.24
N GLY A 144 19.08 23.77 6.33
CA GLY A 144 19.34 24.21 4.95
C GLY A 144 18.07 24.44 4.13
N LEU A 145 17.03 23.62 4.35
CA LEU A 145 15.78 23.70 3.59
C LEU A 145 14.75 24.66 4.19
N ALA A 146 14.74 24.83 5.52
CA ALA A 146 13.69 25.60 6.21
C ALA A 146 14.23 26.67 7.17
N GLY A 147 15.54 26.86 7.25
CA GLY A 147 16.20 27.82 8.14
C GLY A 147 16.33 27.38 9.60
N SER A 148 15.44 26.52 10.08
CA SER A 148 15.50 25.95 11.44
C SER A 148 14.82 24.59 11.54
N GLN A 149 15.16 23.81 12.56
CA GLN A 149 14.49 22.53 12.83
C GLN A 149 13.01 22.69 13.17
N SER A 150 12.61 23.76 13.86
CA SER A 150 11.21 23.99 14.21
C SER A 150 10.37 24.33 12.98
N ALA A 151 10.91 25.15 12.07
CA ALA A 151 10.28 25.43 10.79
C ALA A 151 10.18 24.15 9.93
N PHE A 152 11.24 23.33 9.91
CA PHE A 152 11.22 22.06 9.20
C PHE A 152 10.19 21.08 9.79
N ALA A 153 10.10 20.95 11.11
CA ALA A 153 9.08 20.12 11.76
C ALA A 153 7.65 20.57 11.40
N ALA A 154 7.40 21.88 11.29
CA ALA A 154 6.12 22.39 10.80
C ALA A 154 5.82 21.94 9.36
N LEU A 155 6.82 21.94 8.47
CA LEU A 155 6.69 21.40 7.10
C LEU A 155 6.44 19.88 7.11
N MET A 156 7.14 19.13 7.95
CA MET A 156 6.94 17.68 8.11
C MET A 156 5.49 17.37 8.52
N ASN A 157 4.94 18.13 9.47
CA ASN A 157 3.56 17.95 9.94
C ASN A 157 2.52 18.41 8.91
N ALA A 158 2.79 19.47 8.16
CA ALA A 158 1.94 19.88 7.05
C ALA A 158 1.88 18.81 5.97
N LYS A 159 3.05 18.27 5.58
CA LYS A 159 3.13 17.18 4.60
C LYS A 159 2.49 15.90 5.12
N ALA A 160 2.69 15.53 6.39
CA ALA A 160 2.03 14.36 6.99
C ALA A 160 0.50 14.42 6.81
N ARG A 161 -0.12 15.57 7.08
CA ARG A 161 -1.57 15.76 6.85
C ARG A 161 -1.97 15.64 5.39
N GLU A 162 -1.19 16.23 4.49
CA GLU A 162 -1.43 16.16 3.04
C GLU A 162 -1.38 14.72 2.52
N LEU A 163 -0.46 13.90 3.04
CA LEU A 163 -0.34 12.49 2.70
C LEU A 163 -1.38 11.60 3.41
N GLY A 164 -2.19 12.15 4.31
CA GLY A 164 -3.18 11.38 5.08
C GLY A 164 -2.60 10.58 6.26
N MET A 165 -1.42 10.95 6.76
CA MET A 165 -0.82 10.40 7.98
C MET A 165 -1.47 11.04 9.23
N THR A 166 -2.69 10.63 9.55
CA THR A 166 -3.56 11.30 10.52
C THR A 166 -3.14 11.14 11.98
N ASP A 167 -2.30 10.15 12.30
CA ASP A 167 -1.82 9.86 13.65
C ASP A 167 -0.30 10.00 13.77
N THR A 168 0.22 11.04 13.10
CA THR A 168 1.63 11.38 13.08
C THR A 168 1.87 12.83 13.49
N HIS A 169 2.87 13.03 14.35
CA HIS A 169 3.38 14.34 14.73
C HIS A 169 4.90 14.29 14.90
N PHE A 170 5.60 15.14 14.15
CA PHE A 170 7.06 15.27 14.17
C PHE A 170 7.48 16.51 14.97
N MET A 171 8.44 16.33 15.87
CA MET A 171 9.06 17.40 16.66
C MET A 171 10.44 17.80 16.12
N ASN A 172 11.09 16.93 15.35
CA ASN A 172 12.41 17.18 14.76
C ASN A 172 12.65 16.31 13.51
N ALA A 173 13.71 16.61 12.75
CA ALA A 173 14.03 15.95 11.49
C ALA A 173 14.67 14.55 11.63
N SER A 174 15.13 14.20 12.84
CA SER A 174 15.96 13.01 13.06
C SER A 174 15.19 11.85 13.69
N GLY A 175 14.08 12.13 14.36
CA GLY A 175 13.39 11.20 15.26
C GLY A 175 14.08 11.05 16.61
N TRP A 176 14.82 12.08 17.03
CA TRP A 176 15.35 12.17 18.39
C TRP A 176 14.18 12.14 19.40
N PRO A 177 14.31 11.45 20.55
CA PRO A 177 13.22 11.30 21.51
C PRO A 177 12.64 12.64 21.95
N ASP A 178 11.32 12.76 21.83
CA ASP A 178 10.51 13.87 22.33
C ASP A 178 9.09 13.33 22.61
N PRO A 179 8.46 13.66 23.75
CA PRO A 179 7.12 13.17 24.10
C PRO A 179 6.03 13.53 23.08
N GLY A 180 6.19 14.63 22.35
CA GLY A 180 5.28 15.05 21.29
C GLY A 180 5.54 14.36 19.95
N HIS A 181 6.55 13.49 19.84
CA HIS A 181 7.00 12.91 18.57
C HIS A 181 6.51 11.47 18.41
N TYR A 182 5.52 11.26 17.54
CA TYR A 182 4.88 9.95 17.33
C TYR A 182 4.43 9.76 15.88
N THR A 183 4.20 8.49 15.52
CA THR A 183 3.64 8.04 14.24
C THR A 183 2.84 6.75 14.49
N THR A 184 2.25 6.17 13.45
CA THR A 184 1.75 4.79 13.45
C THR A 184 2.49 3.94 12.41
N ALA A 185 2.32 2.61 12.47
CA ALA A 185 2.91 1.73 11.46
C ALA A 185 2.23 1.89 10.09
N ARG A 186 0.91 2.11 10.10
CA ARG A 186 0.12 2.47 8.91
C ARG A 186 0.61 3.77 8.28
N ASP A 187 0.83 4.81 9.07
CA ASP A 187 1.29 6.12 8.56
C ASP A 187 2.70 6.02 7.95
N LEU A 188 3.60 5.24 8.54
CA LEU A 188 4.91 4.98 7.94
C LEU A 188 4.80 4.18 6.62
N ALA A 189 3.83 3.29 6.49
CA ALA A 189 3.57 2.58 5.24
C ALA A 189 3.02 3.51 4.15
N ILE A 190 2.16 4.48 4.52
CA ILE A 190 1.72 5.56 3.64
C ILE A 190 2.94 6.38 3.17
N LEU A 191 3.79 6.82 4.10
CA LEU A 191 4.99 7.58 3.75
C LEU A 191 5.96 6.80 2.85
N ALA A 192 6.16 5.51 3.12
CA ALA A 192 6.94 4.62 2.26
C ALA A 192 6.36 4.55 0.84
N THR A 193 5.04 4.41 0.73
CA THR A 193 4.32 4.37 -0.56
C THR A 193 4.59 5.63 -1.37
N HIS A 194 4.46 6.79 -0.73
CA HIS A 194 4.70 8.09 -1.35
C HIS A 194 6.17 8.31 -1.72
N LEU A 195 7.12 7.91 -0.87
CA LEU A 195 8.54 7.93 -1.22
C LEU A 195 8.85 7.16 -2.51
N ILE A 196 8.27 5.97 -2.66
CA ILE A 196 8.50 5.09 -3.81
C ILE A 196 7.81 5.64 -5.07
N ARG A 197 6.55 6.08 -4.95
CA ARG A 197 5.72 6.48 -6.11
C ARG A 197 5.97 7.91 -6.58
N ASP A 198 6.19 8.84 -5.66
CA ASP A 198 6.34 10.26 -6.00
C ASP A 198 7.79 10.57 -6.45
N PHE A 199 8.76 9.80 -5.95
CA PHE A 199 10.19 10.03 -6.18
C PHE A 199 10.98 8.79 -6.64
N PRO A 200 10.50 8.02 -7.65
CA PRO A 200 11.18 6.82 -8.12
C PRO A 200 12.63 7.10 -8.59
N GLN A 201 12.92 8.30 -9.10
CA GLN A 201 14.25 8.73 -9.52
C GLN A 201 15.26 8.84 -8.37
N PHE A 202 14.81 9.04 -7.12
CA PHE A 202 15.68 9.17 -5.95
C PHE A 202 15.66 7.95 -5.04
N TYR A 203 14.68 7.05 -5.20
CA TYR A 203 14.53 5.87 -4.34
C TYR A 203 15.75 4.94 -4.33
N HIS A 204 16.59 4.97 -5.39
CA HIS A 204 17.82 4.20 -5.47
C HIS A 204 18.79 4.43 -4.28
N TYR A 205 18.79 5.62 -3.67
CA TYR A 205 19.64 5.92 -2.51
C TYR A 205 19.31 5.04 -1.29
N GLU A 206 18.05 4.59 -1.13
CA GLU A 206 17.63 3.72 -0.03
C GLU A 206 18.30 2.34 -0.08
N SER A 207 18.67 1.91 -1.29
CA SER A 207 19.29 0.60 -1.58
C SER A 207 20.82 0.62 -1.54
N GLU A 208 21.44 1.81 -1.46
CA GLU A 208 22.90 1.92 -1.40
C GLU A 208 23.42 1.25 -0.14
N ARG A 209 24.28 0.25 -0.31
CA ARG A 209 24.78 -0.56 0.80
C ARG A 209 25.83 0.14 1.63
N THR A 210 26.62 1.06 1.05
CA THR A 210 27.70 1.74 1.77
C THR A 210 27.94 3.14 1.25
N PHE A 211 28.37 4.01 2.15
CA PHE A 211 28.76 5.39 1.85
C PHE A 211 30.11 5.69 2.50
N THR A 212 30.92 6.53 1.86
CA THR A 212 32.20 6.96 2.42
C THR A 212 32.21 8.47 2.51
N TRP A 213 32.37 8.98 3.73
CA TRP A 213 32.47 10.41 4.00
C TRP A 213 33.66 10.71 4.90
N ASN A 214 34.43 11.75 4.58
CA ASN A 214 35.59 12.19 5.37
C ASN A 214 36.57 11.02 5.71
N GLY A 215 36.77 10.10 4.75
CA GLY A 215 37.62 8.92 4.90
C GLY A 215 37.02 7.77 5.72
N ILE A 216 35.77 7.89 6.18
CA ILE A 216 35.07 6.89 6.99
C ILE A 216 34.05 6.19 6.11
N ARG A 217 34.25 4.89 5.88
CA ARG A 217 33.28 4.04 5.18
C ARG A 217 32.27 3.49 6.19
N GLN A 218 30.99 3.71 5.91
CA GLN A 218 29.87 3.27 6.73
C GLN A 218 28.92 2.40 5.90
N GLY A 219 28.26 1.44 6.57
CA GLY A 219 27.32 0.52 5.95
C GLY A 219 25.89 0.89 6.25
N ASN A 220 25.01 0.63 5.29
CA ASN A 220 23.58 0.84 5.44
C ASN A 220 23.05 0.01 6.60
N ARG A 221 22.31 0.66 7.49
CA ARG A 221 21.77 0.04 8.71
C ARG A 221 20.60 -0.90 8.45
N ASN A 222 20.02 -0.93 7.26
CA ASN A 222 18.97 -1.88 6.90
C ASN A 222 19.61 -3.26 6.64
N PRO A 223 19.41 -4.24 7.55
CA PRO A 223 20.09 -5.52 7.41
C PRO A 223 19.53 -6.34 6.23
N LEU A 224 18.28 -6.09 5.82
CA LEU A 224 17.63 -6.84 4.74
C LEU A 224 18.23 -6.56 3.36
N LEU A 225 18.97 -5.45 3.18
CA LEU A 225 19.73 -5.19 1.95
C LEU A 225 20.84 -6.20 1.69
N TYR A 226 21.26 -6.96 2.70
CA TYR A 226 22.30 -8.00 2.62
C TYR A 226 21.72 -9.41 2.56
N HIS A 227 20.39 -9.55 2.57
CA HIS A 227 19.67 -10.82 2.51
C HIS A 227 19.08 -11.06 1.11
N PRO A 228 18.80 -12.33 0.74
CA PRO A 228 18.21 -12.68 -0.56
C PRO A 228 16.70 -12.35 -0.66
N VAL A 229 16.13 -11.58 0.27
CA VAL A 229 14.68 -11.33 0.34
C VAL A 229 14.16 -10.24 -0.60
N SER A 230 14.96 -9.80 -1.58
CA SER A 230 14.59 -8.81 -2.61
C SER A 230 14.18 -7.44 -2.04
N VAL A 231 14.89 -6.98 -1.00
CA VAL A 231 14.63 -5.69 -0.37
C VAL A 231 15.54 -4.61 -0.93
N ASP A 232 14.96 -3.43 -1.18
CA ASP A 232 15.64 -2.26 -1.76
C ASP A 232 15.46 -0.99 -0.91
N GLY A 233 14.92 -1.12 0.30
CA GLY A 233 14.73 -0.01 1.25
C GLY A 233 14.05 -0.48 2.54
N ILE A 234 13.64 0.38 3.46
CA ILE A 234 13.83 1.83 3.43
C ILE A 234 14.65 2.25 4.65
N LYS A 235 14.07 2.15 5.87
CA LYS A 235 14.69 2.77 7.04
C LYS A 235 14.52 1.99 8.33
N THR A 236 15.62 1.80 9.05
CA THR A 236 15.62 1.31 10.44
C THR A 236 15.40 2.43 11.46
N GLY A 237 14.82 2.06 12.60
CA GLY A 237 14.68 2.88 13.81
C GLY A 237 15.13 2.11 15.05
N HIS A 238 15.70 2.83 16.02
CA HIS A 238 15.92 2.34 17.38
C HIS A 238 16.08 3.50 18.37
N THR A 239 15.34 3.41 19.47
CA THR A 239 15.53 4.15 20.73
C THR A 239 15.06 3.22 21.86
N GLU A 240 15.45 3.48 23.10
CA GLU A 240 14.99 2.67 24.24
C GLU A 240 13.46 2.67 24.38
N VAL A 241 12.82 3.83 24.13
CA VAL A 241 11.36 3.98 24.20
C VAL A 241 10.65 3.29 23.03
N GLY A 242 11.20 3.39 21.82
CA GLY A 242 10.60 2.81 20.62
C GLY A 242 10.87 1.31 20.42
N GLY A 243 11.90 0.76 21.09
CA GLY A 243 12.45 -0.54 20.75
C GLY A 243 13.09 -0.54 19.35
N TYR A 244 13.27 -1.72 18.77
CA TYR A 244 13.81 -1.86 17.42
C TYR A 244 12.69 -1.86 16.37
N GLY A 245 12.87 -1.07 15.30
CA GLY A 245 11.91 -0.98 14.20
C GLY A 245 12.57 -0.91 12.82
N LEU A 246 11.79 -1.25 11.80
CA LEU A 246 12.19 -1.25 10.40
C LEU A 246 10.97 -0.97 9.52
N THR A 247 11.11 -0.03 8.59
CA THR A 247 10.29 0.05 7.39
C THR A 247 11.09 -0.53 6.23
N ALA A 248 10.60 -1.60 5.61
CA ALA A 248 11.22 -2.30 4.51
C ALA A 248 10.31 -2.27 3.28
N SER A 249 10.91 -2.22 2.09
CA SER A 249 10.21 -2.49 0.84
C SER A 249 11.02 -3.41 -0.04
N GLY A 250 10.32 -4.22 -0.82
CA GLY A 250 10.93 -5.10 -1.79
C GLY A 250 9.99 -5.38 -2.95
N GLU A 251 10.56 -5.76 -4.09
CA GLU A 251 9.82 -6.03 -5.31
C GLU A 251 10.23 -7.37 -5.92
N ARG A 252 9.23 -8.16 -6.33
CA ARG A 252 9.42 -9.42 -7.05
C ARG A 252 8.41 -9.49 -8.19
N ASN A 253 8.89 -9.67 -9.43
CA ASN A 253 8.04 -9.84 -10.62
C ASN A 253 6.98 -8.73 -10.79
N GLY A 254 7.35 -7.46 -10.55
CA GLY A 254 6.45 -6.31 -10.66
C GLY A 254 5.46 -6.14 -9.50
N ARG A 255 5.49 -7.04 -8.49
CA ARG A 255 4.72 -6.93 -7.25
C ARG A 255 5.60 -6.32 -6.17
N ARG A 256 5.15 -5.24 -5.52
CA ARG A 256 5.90 -4.54 -4.47
C ARG A 256 5.21 -4.61 -3.12
N LEU A 257 5.96 -4.99 -2.10
CA LEU A 257 5.50 -5.00 -0.70
C LEU A 257 6.16 -3.88 0.09
N VAL A 258 5.44 -3.37 1.08
CA VAL A 258 5.96 -2.52 2.15
C VAL A 258 5.60 -3.16 3.49
N LEU A 259 6.59 -3.34 4.35
CA LEU A 259 6.44 -3.83 5.71
C LEU A 259 6.97 -2.78 6.69
N VAL A 260 6.17 -2.44 7.69
CA VAL A 260 6.60 -1.66 8.85
C VAL A 260 6.51 -2.54 10.09
N VAL A 261 7.59 -2.63 10.86
CA VAL A 261 7.58 -3.24 12.20
C VAL A 261 8.20 -2.29 13.23
N ASN A 262 7.73 -2.37 14.47
CA ASN A 262 8.32 -1.63 15.58
C ASN A 262 8.17 -2.34 16.93
N GLY A 263 8.93 -1.87 17.93
CA GLY A 263 8.87 -2.40 19.30
C GLY A 263 9.48 -3.79 19.46
N LEU A 264 10.35 -4.21 18.54
CA LEU A 264 11.08 -5.48 18.65
C LEU A 264 12.11 -5.41 19.79
N PRO A 265 12.41 -6.54 20.46
CA PRO A 265 13.23 -6.53 21.67
C PRO A 265 14.74 -6.47 21.43
N SER A 266 15.22 -6.77 20.22
CA SER A 266 16.65 -6.86 19.94
C SER A 266 17.02 -6.48 18.49
N PRO A 267 18.30 -6.15 18.22
CA PRO A 267 18.78 -5.96 16.86
C PRO A 267 18.60 -7.21 15.99
N GLN A 268 18.79 -8.40 16.57
CA GLN A 268 18.62 -9.68 15.89
C GLN A 268 17.15 -9.89 15.50
N SER A 269 16.21 -9.59 16.39
CA SER A 269 14.78 -9.66 16.08
C SER A 269 14.39 -8.70 14.95
N ARG A 270 15.02 -7.51 14.86
CA ARG A 270 14.83 -6.57 13.73
C ARG A 270 15.36 -7.11 12.40
N ASN A 271 16.27 -8.08 12.42
CA ASN A 271 16.70 -8.78 11.23
C ASN A 271 15.73 -9.90 10.85
N ASP A 272 15.42 -10.77 11.81
CA ASP A 272 14.77 -12.05 11.54
C ASP A 272 13.27 -11.91 11.32
N GLU A 273 12.58 -11.08 12.12
CA GLU A 273 11.13 -10.93 12.05
C GLU A 273 10.68 -10.32 10.71
N PRO A 274 11.26 -9.20 10.22
CA PRO A 274 10.88 -8.67 8.91
C PRO A 274 11.15 -9.62 7.75
N THR A 275 12.28 -10.33 7.79
CA THR A 275 12.64 -11.35 6.79
C THR A 275 11.55 -12.42 6.72
N ARG A 276 11.16 -12.97 7.88
CA ARG A 276 10.13 -14.00 8.00
C ARG A 276 8.75 -13.51 7.55
N LEU A 277 8.35 -12.29 7.92
CA LEU A 277 7.06 -11.70 7.53
C LEU A 277 6.98 -11.43 6.02
N LEU A 278 8.06 -10.91 5.42
CA LEU A 278 8.14 -10.71 3.98
C LEU A 278 8.10 -12.03 3.22
N ASP A 279 8.88 -13.04 3.65
CA ASP A 279 8.86 -14.36 3.01
C ASP A 279 7.49 -15.04 3.13
N TRP A 280 6.81 -14.90 4.27
CA TRP A 280 5.41 -15.33 4.41
C TRP A 280 4.50 -14.63 3.39
N ALA A 281 4.62 -13.30 3.24
CA ALA A 281 3.79 -12.54 2.32
C ALA A 281 4.07 -12.86 0.84
N TRP A 282 5.33 -13.09 0.49
CA TRP A 282 5.74 -13.47 -0.87
C TRP A 282 5.23 -14.85 -1.27
N ASN A 283 5.25 -15.81 -0.35
CA ASN A 283 4.87 -17.20 -0.63
C ASN A 283 3.38 -17.48 -0.41
N GLY A 284 2.75 -16.78 0.53
CA GLY A 284 1.37 -17.02 0.94
C GLY A 284 0.34 -16.34 0.05
N PHE A 285 0.69 -15.24 -0.62
CA PHE A 285 -0.26 -14.43 -1.40
C PHE A 285 0.12 -14.37 -2.87
N LYS A 286 -0.91 -14.25 -3.72
CA LYS A 286 -0.76 -14.04 -5.16
C LYS A 286 -1.57 -12.84 -5.59
N LEU A 287 -1.08 -12.21 -6.66
CA LEU A 287 -1.73 -11.11 -7.33
C LEU A 287 -2.71 -11.67 -8.38
N TYR A 288 -3.97 -11.25 -8.33
CA TYR A 288 -5.02 -11.64 -9.26
C TYR A 288 -5.60 -10.39 -9.94
N PRO A 289 -5.35 -10.20 -11.26
CA PRO A 289 -6.04 -9.15 -12.01
C PRO A 289 -7.52 -9.53 -12.13
N LEU A 290 -8.41 -8.55 -11.85
CA LEU A 290 -9.85 -8.73 -11.94
C LEU A 290 -10.46 -7.98 -13.11
N LEU A 291 -10.08 -6.71 -13.29
CA LEU A 291 -10.53 -5.85 -14.39
C LEU A 291 -9.39 -4.95 -14.84
N HIS A 292 -9.30 -4.69 -16.13
CA HIS A 292 -8.40 -3.70 -16.70
C HIS A 292 -9.06 -2.31 -16.78
N LYS A 293 -8.25 -1.25 -16.76
CA LYS A 293 -8.70 0.12 -16.98
C LYS A 293 -9.53 0.23 -18.26
N GLY A 294 -10.73 0.80 -18.14
CA GLY A 294 -11.65 0.98 -19.26
C GLY A 294 -12.33 -0.30 -19.75
N GLU A 295 -12.12 -1.45 -19.08
CA GLU A 295 -12.86 -2.67 -19.38
C GLU A 295 -14.35 -2.46 -19.08
N LEU A 296 -15.20 -2.93 -20.01
CA LEU A 296 -16.64 -2.83 -19.88
C LEU A 296 -17.12 -3.77 -18.76
N VAL A 297 -17.71 -3.20 -17.72
CA VAL A 297 -18.35 -3.94 -16.62
C VAL A 297 -19.80 -4.22 -16.99
N GLU A 298 -20.55 -3.18 -17.35
CA GLU A 298 -21.98 -3.25 -17.68
C GLU A 298 -22.40 -2.02 -18.53
N GLN A 299 -23.58 -2.10 -19.16
CA GLN A 299 -24.24 -0.97 -19.82
C GLN A 299 -25.33 -0.44 -18.88
N ALA A 300 -25.17 0.76 -18.34
CA ALA A 300 -26.15 1.36 -17.43
C ALA A 300 -27.18 2.21 -18.20
N PRO A 301 -28.49 2.08 -17.96
CA PRO A 301 -29.51 2.90 -18.60
C PRO A 301 -29.37 4.38 -18.20
N VAL A 302 -29.51 5.29 -19.16
CA VAL A 302 -29.46 6.73 -18.96
C VAL A 302 -30.83 7.36 -19.18
N TRP A 303 -31.34 8.03 -18.15
CA TRP A 303 -32.61 8.73 -18.17
C TRP A 303 -32.50 10.08 -18.90
N MET A 304 -33.37 10.27 -19.90
CA MET A 304 -33.41 11.45 -20.77
C MET A 304 -32.08 11.75 -21.47
N GLY A 305 -31.22 10.75 -21.68
CA GLY A 305 -29.98 10.89 -22.43
C GLY A 305 -30.21 10.98 -23.94
N ALA A 306 -29.25 11.57 -24.66
CA ALA A 306 -29.18 11.47 -26.11
C ALA A 306 -28.93 10.02 -26.58
N GLU A 307 -28.35 9.21 -25.71
CA GLU A 307 -28.28 7.75 -25.79
C GLU A 307 -29.04 7.14 -24.60
N ASP A 308 -29.63 5.96 -24.79
CA ASP A 308 -30.42 5.28 -23.76
C ASP A 308 -29.56 4.56 -22.71
N SER A 309 -28.25 4.46 -22.91
CA SER A 309 -27.31 3.81 -21.99
C SER A 309 -25.89 4.38 -22.08
N VAL A 310 -25.08 4.17 -21.05
CA VAL A 310 -23.65 4.51 -21.01
C VAL A 310 -22.83 3.29 -20.58
N PRO A 311 -21.65 3.04 -21.18
CA PRO A 311 -20.75 2.01 -20.68
C PRO A 311 -20.24 2.37 -19.29
N VAL A 312 -20.28 1.40 -18.38
CA VAL A 312 -19.70 1.51 -17.04
C VAL A 312 -18.40 0.72 -17.01
N THR A 313 -17.35 1.36 -16.50
CA THR A 313 -15.98 0.84 -16.52
C THR A 313 -15.26 1.12 -15.19
N VAL A 314 -13.99 0.73 -15.09
CA VAL A 314 -13.10 1.10 -13.98
C VAL A 314 -12.06 2.13 -14.44
N ALA A 315 -11.75 3.10 -13.57
CA ALA A 315 -10.82 4.19 -13.89
C ALA A 315 -9.35 3.73 -13.98
N ASP A 316 -9.01 2.68 -13.25
CA ASP A 316 -7.68 2.07 -13.15
C ASP A 316 -7.80 0.54 -13.07
N ASP A 317 -6.69 -0.17 -13.28
CA ASP A 317 -6.64 -1.62 -13.16
C ASP A 317 -7.07 -2.06 -11.75
N VAL A 318 -8.01 -3.01 -11.69
CA VAL A 318 -8.48 -3.61 -10.44
C VAL A 318 -7.78 -4.94 -10.26
N THR A 319 -6.89 -4.98 -9.27
CA THR A 319 -6.11 -6.15 -8.91
C THR A 319 -6.27 -6.43 -7.42
N VAL A 320 -6.26 -7.69 -7.04
CA VAL A 320 -6.35 -8.13 -5.65
C VAL A 320 -5.21 -9.07 -5.28
N THR A 321 -4.66 -8.87 -4.09
CA THR A 321 -3.70 -9.75 -3.46
C THR A 321 -4.40 -10.60 -2.42
N MET A 322 -4.48 -11.91 -2.66
CA MET A 322 -5.14 -12.86 -1.74
C MET A 322 -4.38 -14.17 -1.64
N ALA A 323 -4.64 -14.94 -0.58
CA ALA A 323 -4.12 -16.29 -0.48
C ALA A 323 -4.82 -17.18 -1.53
N PRO A 324 -4.11 -18.15 -2.16
CA PRO A 324 -4.73 -19.06 -3.11
C PRO A 324 -5.96 -19.82 -2.58
N ALA A 325 -5.99 -20.08 -1.27
CA ALA A 325 -7.11 -20.73 -0.57
C ALA A 325 -8.40 -19.89 -0.62
N ASP A 326 -8.29 -18.56 -0.58
CA ASP A 326 -9.46 -17.67 -0.49
C ASP A 326 -10.12 -17.47 -1.85
N ARG A 327 -9.44 -17.84 -2.94
CA ARG A 327 -9.90 -17.61 -4.32
C ARG A 327 -11.27 -18.23 -4.61
N SER A 328 -11.58 -19.39 -4.02
CA SER A 328 -12.90 -20.03 -4.21
C SER A 328 -14.05 -19.26 -3.58
N SER A 329 -13.75 -18.36 -2.64
CA SER A 329 -14.73 -17.49 -1.97
C SER A 329 -14.80 -16.07 -2.56
N LEU A 330 -14.07 -15.81 -3.64
CA LEU A 330 -14.05 -14.50 -4.29
C LEU A 330 -15.39 -14.20 -4.95
N HIS A 331 -16.02 -13.11 -4.52
CA HIS A 331 -17.20 -12.53 -5.13
C HIS A 331 -16.92 -11.08 -5.51
N VAL A 332 -17.25 -10.72 -6.75
CA VAL A 332 -17.12 -9.35 -7.27
C VAL A 332 -18.51 -8.90 -7.69
N VAL A 333 -19.00 -7.82 -7.08
CA VAL A 333 -20.39 -7.35 -7.24
C VAL A 333 -20.38 -5.88 -7.64
N ALA A 334 -20.95 -5.58 -8.81
CA ALA A 334 -21.20 -4.21 -9.25
C ALA A 334 -22.56 -3.72 -8.72
N THR A 335 -22.60 -2.50 -8.19
CA THR A 335 -23.82 -1.82 -7.75
C THR A 335 -23.88 -0.44 -8.38
N LEU A 336 -24.96 -0.17 -9.11
CA LEU A 336 -25.19 1.08 -9.86
C LEU A 336 -26.44 1.80 -9.35
N ALA A 337 -26.45 3.13 -9.44
CA ALA A 337 -27.62 3.94 -9.09
C ALA A 337 -28.48 4.18 -10.36
N GLU A 338 -29.21 3.15 -10.78
CA GLU A 338 -29.95 3.18 -12.05
C GLU A 338 -31.41 3.69 -11.93
N PRO A 339 -31.94 4.36 -12.97
CA PRO A 339 -31.24 4.84 -14.17
C PRO A 339 -30.41 6.10 -13.87
N LEU A 340 -29.32 6.30 -14.62
CA LEU A 340 -28.43 7.44 -14.45
C LEU A 340 -29.07 8.72 -15.03
N PRO A 341 -29.10 9.85 -14.32
CA PRO A 341 -29.62 11.10 -14.88
C PRO A 341 -28.66 11.69 -15.92
N SER A 342 -29.19 12.13 -17.07
CA SER A 342 -28.42 12.95 -18.03
C SER A 342 -28.24 14.42 -17.55
N PRO A 343 -27.17 15.12 -17.98
CA PRO A 343 -26.03 14.60 -18.73
C PRO A 343 -25.09 13.77 -17.86
N VAL A 344 -24.51 12.71 -18.45
CA VAL A 344 -23.43 11.92 -17.87
C VAL A 344 -22.13 12.33 -18.56
N HIS A 345 -21.06 12.57 -17.81
CA HIS A 345 -19.74 12.80 -18.36
C HIS A 345 -18.84 11.58 -18.15
N ARG A 346 -17.93 11.36 -19.09
CA ARG A 346 -16.89 10.35 -18.97
C ARG A 346 -16.08 10.58 -17.69
N GLY A 347 -15.94 9.54 -16.89
CA GLY A 347 -15.25 9.59 -15.61
C GLY A 347 -16.16 9.90 -14.41
N ASP A 348 -17.43 10.26 -14.63
CA ASP A 348 -18.39 10.41 -13.54
C ASP A 348 -18.50 9.09 -12.76
N VAL A 349 -18.49 9.16 -11.43
CA VAL A 349 -18.69 7.98 -10.57
C VAL A 349 -20.16 7.61 -10.60
N VAL A 350 -20.46 6.46 -11.19
CA VAL A 350 -21.84 5.98 -11.46
C VAL A 350 -22.22 4.75 -10.61
N GLY A 351 -21.26 4.19 -9.87
CA GLY A 351 -21.52 3.14 -8.91
C GLY A 351 -20.27 2.64 -8.21
N LYS A 352 -20.38 1.46 -7.61
CA LYS A 352 -19.32 0.82 -6.83
C LYS A 352 -19.16 -0.64 -7.22
N LEU A 353 -17.93 -1.09 -7.33
CA LEU A 353 -17.54 -2.49 -7.44
C LEU A 353 -17.06 -2.99 -6.08
N ARG A 354 -17.82 -3.89 -5.46
CA ARG A 354 -17.48 -4.51 -4.18
C ARG A 354 -16.75 -5.83 -4.42
N ILE A 355 -15.63 -6.04 -3.74
CA ILE A 355 -14.83 -7.25 -3.82
C ILE A 355 -14.78 -7.91 -2.44
N ASP A 356 -15.34 -9.11 -2.37
CA ASP A 356 -15.52 -9.89 -1.16
C ASP A 356 -14.74 -11.20 -1.26
N TYR A 357 -14.01 -11.58 -0.22
CA TYR A 357 -13.42 -12.92 -0.06
C TYR A 357 -13.07 -13.18 1.42
N ASP A 358 -12.97 -14.45 1.78
CA ASP A 358 -12.76 -14.88 3.17
C ASP A 358 -13.83 -14.27 4.12
N GLY A 359 -15.09 -14.33 3.67
CA GLY A 359 -16.27 -13.92 4.43
C GLY A 359 -16.41 -12.42 4.72
N ALA A 360 -15.54 -11.57 4.17
CA ALA A 360 -15.54 -10.13 4.43
C ALA A 360 -15.48 -9.30 3.13
N VAL A 361 -16.01 -8.08 3.21
CA VAL A 361 -15.78 -7.05 2.18
C VAL A 361 -14.34 -6.58 2.32
N ARG A 362 -13.54 -6.75 1.27
CA ARG A 362 -12.10 -6.46 1.31
C ARG A 362 -11.79 -5.12 0.68
N ARG A 363 -12.49 -4.80 -0.41
CA ARG A 363 -12.30 -3.54 -1.13
C ARG A 363 -13.57 -3.10 -1.83
N THR A 364 -13.72 -1.77 -1.95
CA THR A 364 -14.69 -1.14 -2.84
C THR A 364 -13.94 -0.24 -3.81
N VAL A 365 -14.28 -0.33 -5.09
CA VAL A 365 -13.70 0.49 -6.18
C VAL A 365 -14.81 1.28 -6.85
N ASP A 366 -14.51 2.48 -7.31
CA ASP A 366 -15.47 3.32 -8.01
C ASP A 366 -15.64 2.84 -9.46
N LEU A 367 -16.89 2.66 -9.86
CA LEU A 367 -17.26 2.43 -11.26
C LEU A 367 -17.53 3.79 -11.91
N VAL A 368 -16.98 4.00 -13.09
CA VAL A 368 -17.02 5.27 -13.80
C VAL A 368 -17.66 5.14 -15.18
N ALA A 369 -18.36 6.19 -15.62
CA ALA A 369 -18.88 6.28 -16.97
C ALA A 369 -17.73 6.27 -18.00
N GLY A 370 -17.83 5.37 -18.99
CA GLY A 370 -16.83 5.18 -20.04
C GLY A 370 -16.93 6.17 -21.20
N ALA A 371 -18.05 6.90 -21.30
CA ALA A 371 -18.35 7.87 -22.34
C ALA A 371 -19.24 9.02 -21.80
N ASP A 372 -19.31 10.11 -22.57
CA ASP A 372 -20.26 11.20 -22.33
C ASP A 372 -21.64 10.83 -22.91
N VAL A 373 -22.71 11.11 -22.16
CA VAL A 373 -24.08 11.06 -22.64
C VAL A 373 -24.76 12.40 -22.36
N PRO A 374 -24.87 13.28 -23.38
CA PRO A 374 -25.59 14.55 -23.24
C PRO A 374 -27.07 14.34 -22.91
N ALA A 375 -27.72 15.38 -22.40
CA ALA A 375 -29.18 15.36 -22.29
C ALA A 375 -29.84 15.30 -23.68
N SER A 376 -30.96 14.61 -23.76
CA SER A 376 -31.80 14.52 -24.96
C SER A 376 -32.30 15.89 -25.40
N SER A 377 -32.34 16.11 -26.72
CA SER A 377 -32.90 17.33 -27.29
C SER A 377 -34.45 17.31 -27.27
N GLY A 378 -35.07 18.49 -27.34
CA GLY A 378 -36.50 18.69 -26.97
C GLY A 378 -37.55 17.84 -27.70
N LEU A 379 -37.25 17.30 -28.89
CA LEU A 379 -38.16 16.38 -29.60
C LEU A 379 -38.07 14.94 -29.07
N THR A 380 -36.86 14.47 -28.74
CA THR A 380 -36.60 13.14 -28.19
C THR A 380 -37.09 13.04 -26.74
N ALA A 381 -36.88 14.10 -25.95
CA ALA A 381 -37.38 14.22 -24.58
C ALA A 381 -38.91 14.18 -24.50
N LEU A 382 -39.61 14.79 -25.47
CA LEU A 382 -41.07 14.77 -25.56
C LEU A 382 -41.59 13.36 -25.88
N GLY A 383 -40.92 12.65 -26.80
CA GLY A 383 -41.25 11.26 -27.16
C GLY A 383 -41.07 10.28 -26.00
N GLN A 384 -39.97 10.37 -25.25
CA GLN A 384 -39.73 9.54 -24.07
C GLN A 384 -40.74 9.82 -22.94
N ARG A 385 -41.16 11.09 -22.75
CA ARG A 385 -42.23 11.44 -21.79
C ARG A 385 -43.62 10.96 -22.24
N LEU A 386 -43.92 11.01 -23.54
CA LEU A 386 -45.22 10.58 -24.09
C LEU A 386 -45.37 9.05 -24.10
N GLY A 387 -44.28 8.31 -24.36
CA GLY A 387 -44.25 6.84 -24.27
C GLY A 387 -44.50 6.27 -22.87
N GLN A 388 -44.39 7.09 -21.82
CA GLN A 388 -44.73 6.70 -20.44
C GLN A 388 -46.18 7.02 -20.04
N LEU A 389 -46.88 7.86 -20.81
CA LEU A 389 -48.28 8.22 -20.58
C LEU A 389 -49.26 7.35 -21.38
N LEU A 390 -48.75 6.44 -22.22
CA LEU A 390 -49.52 5.46 -22.96
C LEU A 390 -49.19 4.07 -22.39
N PRO A 391 -50.20 3.27 -22.00
CA PRO A 391 -50.02 1.98 -21.33
C PRO A 391 -49.40 0.90 -22.21
#